data_AF-A0A9W5Y032-F1
#
_entry.id   AF-A0A9W5Y032-F1
#
_cell.length_a   1.000
_cell.length_b   1.000
_cell.length_c   1.000
_cell.angle_alpha   90.00
_cell.angle_beta   90.00
_cell.angle_gamma   90.00
#
_symmetry.space_group_name_H-M   'P 1'
#
loop_
_entity.id
_entity.type
_entity.pdbx_description
1 polymer ?
#
loop_
_entity_poly.entity_id
_entity_poly.type
_entity_poly.pdbx_seq_one_letter_code
_entity_poly.pdbx_strand_id
1 'polypeptide(L)'
;MQLDEYSMIFSKMLYSAFPEFEQYQQIREYSGLNEAYLIIEIPSPSNKDNVLWISTCDEEITVGFDWYHTHFGYSETDEEDFKIAIDHIREILEEKIAIVIIKKNDSWVRSSIIRDKDLPLLNEDETLDLKSWNGTYFN
;
A
#
# COMPACT_ATOMS: atom_id res chain seq x y z
N MET A 1 8.73 2.02 -24.41
CA MET A 1 9.19 1.40 -23.15
C MET A 1 7.99 0.75 -22.51
N GLN A 2 8.14 -0.48 -22.05
CA GLN A 2 7.01 -1.31 -21.62
C GLN A 2 7.34 -1.87 -20.24
N LEU A 3 6.29 -2.05 -19.43
CA LEU A 3 6.38 -2.80 -18.19
C LEU A 3 6.94 -4.21 -18.45
N ASP A 4 7.68 -4.76 -17.49
CA ASP A 4 8.01 -6.18 -17.46
C ASP A 4 6.73 -7.04 -17.40
N GLU A 5 6.89 -8.35 -17.62
CA GLU A 5 5.74 -9.25 -17.72
C GLU A 5 4.92 -9.28 -16.42
N TYR A 6 5.61 -9.34 -15.28
CA TYR A 6 5.00 -9.36 -13.94
C TYR A 6 4.14 -8.11 -13.69
N SER A 7 4.73 -6.93 -13.88
CA SER A 7 4.09 -5.62 -13.74
C SER A 7 2.93 -5.44 -14.74
N MET A 8 3.08 -5.95 -15.97
CA MET A 8 2.02 -5.91 -16.98
C MET A 8 0.82 -6.78 -16.58
N ILE A 9 1.04 -7.97 -16.02
CA ILE A 9 -0.06 -8.85 -15.61
C ILE A 9 -0.76 -8.27 -14.38
N PHE A 10 0.00 -7.87 -13.36
CA PHE A 10 -0.56 -7.25 -12.16
C PHE A 10 -1.36 -5.98 -12.49
N SER A 11 -0.83 -5.09 -13.35
CA SER A 11 -1.52 -3.86 -13.73
C SER A 11 -2.89 -4.12 -14.38
N LYS A 12 -3.01 -5.14 -15.24
CA LYS A 12 -4.31 -5.54 -15.82
C LYS A 12 -5.31 -5.96 -14.74
N MET A 13 -4.88 -6.75 -13.77
CA MET A 13 -5.74 -7.17 -12.66
C MET A 13 -6.12 -6.00 -11.76
N LEU A 14 -5.14 -5.14 -11.44
CA LEU A 14 -5.35 -3.95 -10.62
C LEU A 14 -6.35 -3.00 -11.27
N TYR A 15 -6.21 -2.67 -12.55
CA TYR A 15 -7.14 -1.77 -13.25
C TYR A 15 -8.49 -2.41 -13.55
N SER A 16 -8.56 -3.75 -13.61
CA SER A 16 -9.85 -4.43 -13.63
C SER A 16 -10.59 -4.28 -12.29
N ALA A 17 -9.88 -4.19 -11.17
CA ALA A 17 -10.46 -4.02 -9.84
C ALA A 17 -10.73 -2.53 -9.51
N PHE A 18 -9.82 -1.63 -9.91
CA PHE A 18 -9.86 -0.19 -9.64
C PHE A 18 -9.51 0.58 -10.93
N PRO A 19 -10.46 0.73 -11.87
CA PRO A 19 -10.20 1.39 -13.16
C PRO A 19 -9.63 2.81 -13.02
N GLU A 20 -10.02 3.53 -11.98
CA GLU A 20 -9.56 4.88 -11.69
C GLU A 20 -8.08 4.97 -11.30
N PHE A 21 -7.40 3.84 -11.01
CA PHE A 21 -5.98 3.82 -10.67
C PHE A 21 -5.08 4.06 -11.90
N GLU A 22 -5.59 3.83 -13.11
CA GLU A 22 -4.82 4.00 -14.35
C GLU A 22 -4.27 5.42 -14.51
N GLN A 23 -5.02 6.43 -14.05
CA GLN A 23 -4.59 7.84 -14.12
C GLN A 23 -3.38 8.18 -13.25
N TYR A 24 -3.08 7.33 -12.25
CA TYR A 24 -1.98 7.52 -11.30
C TYR A 24 -0.74 6.69 -11.67
N GLN A 25 -0.78 5.95 -12.79
CA GLN A 25 0.33 5.08 -13.17
C GLN A 25 1.59 5.87 -13.47
N GLN A 26 2.71 5.33 -13.02
CA GLN A 26 4.04 5.77 -13.35
C GLN A 26 4.87 4.55 -13.75
N ILE A 27 5.61 4.66 -14.84
CA ILE A 27 6.54 3.63 -15.30
C ILE A 27 7.94 4.04 -14.84
N ARG A 28 8.65 3.15 -14.13
CA ARG A 28 10.01 3.37 -13.64
C ARG A 28 10.96 2.34 -14.21
N GLU A 29 12.14 2.78 -14.62
CA GLU A 29 13.16 1.92 -15.23
C GLU A 29 13.98 1.21 -14.17
N TYR A 30 14.33 -0.05 -14.41
CA TYR A 30 15.40 -0.69 -13.67
C TYR A 30 16.75 -0.13 -14.14
N SER A 31 17.61 0.22 -13.18
CA SER A 31 18.91 0.82 -13.51
C SER A 31 19.77 -0.15 -14.33
N GLY A 32 20.07 0.21 -15.57
CA GLY A 32 20.92 -0.59 -16.46
C GLY A 32 20.24 -1.75 -17.17
N LEU A 33 18.91 -1.90 -17.07
CA LEU A 33 18.12 -2.88 -17.82
C LEU A 33 17.17 -2.16 -18.79
N ASN A 34 16.76 -2.85 -19.85
CA ASN A 34 15.74 -2.34 -20.79
C ASN A 34 14.33 -2.82 -20.39
N GLU A 35 14.05 -2.74 -19.09
CA GLU A 35 12.82 -3.21 -18.44
C GLU A 35 12.36 -2.14 -17.45
N ALA A 36 11.06 -2.15 -17.15
CA ALA A 36 10.45 -1.16 -16.27
C ALA A 36 9.37 -1.79 -15.42
N TYR A 37 9.14 -1.22 -14.24
CA TYR A 37 8.12 -1.66 -13.30
C TYR A 37 7.07 -0.57 -13.07
N LEU A 38 5.92 -0.98 -12.54
CA LEU A 38 4.81 -0.10 -12.21
C LEU A 38 5.02 0.53 -10.83
N ILE A 39 4.79 1.85 -10.76
CA ILE A 39 4.54 2.61 -9.54
C ILE A 39 3.18 3.30 -9.63
N ILE A 40 2.41 3.28 -8.55
CA ILE A 40 1.19 4.08 -8.39
C ILE A 40 1.26 4.82 -7.06
N GLU A 41 0.87 6.10 -7.06
CA GLU A 41 0.82 6.95 -5.88
C GLU A 41 -0.52 7.71 -5.88
N ILE A 42 -1.36 7.43 -4.90
CA ILE A 42 -2.70 8.01 -4.79
C ILE A 42 -2.83 8.72 -3.44
N PRO A 43 -2.97 10.05 -3.42
CA PRO A 43 -3.18 10.79 -2.17
C PRO A 43 -4.54 10.42 -1.57
N SER A 44 -4.57 10.21 -0.26
CA SER A 44 -5.80 9.99 0.48
C SER A 44 -6.73 11.19 0.38
N PRO A 45 -8.06 10.96 0.28
CA PRO A 45 -9.05 12.04 0.28
C PRO A 45 -9.12 12.80 1.61
N SER A 46 -8.74 12.18 2.73
CA SER A 46 -8.80 12.81 4.06
C SER A 46 -7.59 13.68 4.37
N ASN A 47 -6.40 13.26 3.90
CA ASN A 47 -5.18 14.02 4.01
C ASN A 47 -4.26 13.66 2.84
N LYS A 48 -3.93 14.65 2.01
CA LYS A 48 -3.11 14.46 0.80
C LYS A 48 -1.67 14.06 1.08
N ASP A 49 -1.19 14.28 2.30
CA ASP A 49 0.14 13.85 2.73
C ASP A 49 0.18 12.34 3.00
N ASN A 50 -0.96 11.70 3.27
CA ASN A 50 -1.05 10.26 3.39
C ASN A 50 -1.26 9.64 2.01
N VAL A 51 -0.27 8.96 1.47
CA VAL A 51 -0.31 8.41 0.11
C VAL A 51 -0.44 6.90 0.15
N LEU A 52 -1.39 6.34 -0.61
CA LEU A 52 -1.38 4.93 -0.99
C LEU A 52 -0.35 4.77 -2.11
N TRP A 53 0.67 3.96 -1.85
CA TRP A 53 1.75 3.67 -2.78
C TRP A 53 1.74 2.19 -3.15
N ILE A 54 1.88 1.90 -4.43
CA ILE A 54 1.98 0.53 -4.96
C ILE A 54 3.21 0.47 -5.86
N SER A 55 4.02 -0.58 -5.67
CA SER A 55 5.21 -0.87 -6.49
C SER A 55 5.20 -2.33 -6.92
N THR A 56 5.78 -2.61 -8.08
CA THR A 56 6.01 -3.97 -8.61
C THR A 56 7.49 -4.26 -8.89
N CYS A 57 8.38 -3.43 -8.34
CA CYS A 57 9.82 -3.60 -8.47
C CYS A 57 10.27 -4.99 -7.97
N ASP A 58 11.21 -5.60 -8.70
CA ASP A 58 11.85 -6.88 -8.35
C ASP A 58 10.88 -8.07 -8.24
N GLU A 59 9.86 -8.12 -9.11
CA GLU A 59 8.85 -9.19 -9.17
C GLU A 59 8.10 -9.40 -7.84
N GLU A 60 7.97 -8.32 -7.06
CA GLU A 60 7.25 -8.29 -5.80
C GLU A 60 6.29 -7.11 -5.78
N ILE A 61 5.09 -7.29 -5.22
CA ILE A 61 4.17 -6.20 -4.99
C ILE A 61 4.41 -5.62 -3.61
N THR A 62 4.79 -4.34 -3.54
CA THR A 62 4.76 -3.58 -2.29
C THR A 62 3.51 -2.71 -2.27
N VAL A 63 2.72 -2.79 -1.19
CA VAL A 63 1.62 -1.87 -0.92
C VAL A 63 1.95 -1.09 0.35
N GLY A 64 1.98 0.24 0.24
CA GLY A 64 2.22 1.14 1.35
C GLY A 64 1.10 2.15 1.54
N PHE A 65 0.89 2.58 2.79
CA PHE A 65 0.04 3.71 3.12
C PHE A 65 0.70 4.52 4.24
N ASP A 66 1.07 5.76 3.91
CA ASP A 66 1.87 6.63 4.78
C ASP A 66 3.18 5.92 5.24
N TRP A 67 3.41 5.75 6.54
CA TRP A 67 4.63 5.11 7.07
C TRP A 67 4.57 3.57 7.12
N TYR A 68 3.47 2.96 6.72
CA TYR A 68 3.31 1.50 6.67
C TYR A 68 3.50 0.97 5.25
N HIS A 69 4.10 -0.21 5.12
CA HIS A 69 4.04 -1.01 3.91
C HIS A 69 4.12 -2.50 4.22
N THR A 70 3.70 -3.30 3.25
CA THR A 70 3.84 -4.75 3.25
C THR A 70 4.14 -5.23 1.84
N HIS A 71 4.67 -6.45 1.75
CA HIS A 71 5.12 -7.07 0.53
C HIS A 71 4.29 -8.33 0.22
N PHE A 72 4.08 -8.60 -1.07
CA PHE A 72 3.38 -9.78 -1.61
C PHE A 72 4.21 -10.34 -2.78
N GLY A 73 4.22 -11.66 -2.96
CA GLY A 73 5.17 -12.35 -3.85
C GLY A 73 5.76 -13.63 -3.23
N TYR A 74 5.06 -14.20 -2.24
CA TYR A 74 5.53 -15.33 -1.44
C TYR A 74 4.57 -16.53 -1.48
N SER A 75 3.51 -16.43 -2.29
CA SER A 75 2.52 -17.50 -2.44
C SER A 75 3.02 -18.58 -3.41
N GLU A 76 2.24 -19.64 -3.61
CA GLU A 76 2.61 -20.69 -4.57
C GLU A 76 2.53 -20.22 -6.02
N THR A 77 1.74 -19.16 -6.29
CA THR A 77 1.54 -18.59 -7.62
C THR A 77 1.41 -17.07 -7.58
N ASP A 78 1.90 -16.40 -8.61
CA ASP A 78 1.76 -14.94 -8.75
C ASP A 78 0.29 -14.48 -8.74
N GLU A 79 -0.61 -15.26 -9.36
CA GLU A 79 -2.04 -14.94 -9.37
C GLU A 79 -2.65 -14.86 -7.96
N GLU A 80 -2.17 -15.71 -7.04
CA GLU A 80 -2.59 -15.66 -5.64
C GLU A 80 -2.05 -14.41 -4.95
N ASP A 81 -0.76 -14.11 -5.11
CA ASP A 81 -0.15 -12.88 -4.58
C ASP A 81 -0.87 -11.62 -5.11
N PHE A 82 -1.24 -11.61 -6.40
CA PHE A 82 -1.99 -10.51 -7.02
C PHE A 82 -3.35 -10.31 -6.38
N LYS A 83 -4.09 -11.40 -6.11
CA LYS A 83 -5.39 -11.34 -5.45
C LYS A 83 -5.26 -10.84 -4.02
N ILE A 84 -4.29 -11.36 -3.26
CA ILE A 84 -4.06 -10.95 -1.86
C ILE A 84 -3.69 -9.46 -1.80
N ALA A 85 -2.81 -8.98 -2.68
CA ALA A 85 -2.44 -7.57 -2.75
C ALA A 85 -3.64 -6.66 -3.09
N ILE A 86 -4.46 -7.05 -4.08
CA ILE A 86 -5.67 -6.31 -4.47
C ILE A 86 -6.70 -6.28 -3.33
N ASP A 87 -6.87 -7.39 -2.62
CA ASP A 87 -7.75 -7.48 -1.46
C ASP A 87 -7.25 -6.59 -0.32
N HIS A 88 -5.94 -6.55 -0.06
CA HIS A 88 -5.34 -5.65 0.91
C HIS A 88 -5.55 -4.17 0.57
N ILE A 89 -5.36 -3.80 -0.71
CA ILE A 89 -5.66 -2.45 -1.19
C ILE A 89 -7.14 -2.12 -0.93
N ARG A 90 -8.05 -3.04 -1.27
CA ARG A 90 -9.49 -2.85 -1.03
C ARG A 90 -9.80 -2.61 0.45
N GLU A 91 -9.17 -3.36 1.34
CA GLU A 91 -9.36 -3.19 2.79
C GLU A 91 -8.91 -1.81 3.29
N ILE A 92 -7.86 -1.22 2.71
CA ILE A 92 -7.43 0.16 3.02
C ILE A 92 -8.49 1.15 2.52
N LEU A 93 -8.89 1.05 1.25
CA LEU A 93 -9.84 1.98 0.61
C LEU A 93 -11.23 1.97 1.27
N GLU A 94 -11.69 0.78 1.65
CA GLU A 94 -12.97 0.58 2.34
C GLU A 94 -12.89 0.85 3.85
N GLU A 95 -11.72 1.23 4.37
CA GLU A 95 -11.46 1.43 5.80
C GLU A 95 -11.84 0.21 6.66
N LYS A 96 -11.66 -1.00 6.13
CA LYS A 96 -11.68 -2.24 6.95
C LYS A 96 -10.45 -2.36 7.82
N ILE A 97 -9.34 -1.77 7.37
CA ILE A 97 -8.13 -1.57 8.15
C ILE A 97 -7.79 -0.08 8.24
N ALA A 98 -7.13 0.28 9.32
CA ALA A 98 -6.43 1.56 9.46
C ALA A 98 -4.97 1.30 9.80
N ILE A 99 -4.12 2.29 9.55
CA ILE A 99 -2.71 2.26 9.91
C ILE A 99 -2.52 3.03 11.20
N VAL A 100 -1.80 2.42 12.14
CA VAL A 100 -1.34 3.09 13.35
C VAL A 100 0.17 3.29 13.25
N ILE A 101 0.60 4.52 13.48
CA ILE A 101 2.01 4.90 13.52
C ILE A 101 2.34 5.22 14.96
N ILE A 102 3.27 4.46 15.51
CA ILE A 102 3.69 4.61 16.90
C ILE A 102 5.01 5.34 16.92
N LYS A 103 5.04 6.42 17.69
CA LYS A 103 6.20 7.30 17.84
C LYS A 103 6.64 7.32 19.31
N LYS A 104 7.93 7.54 19.53
CA LYS A 104 8.53 7.77 20.85
C LYS A 104 9.39 9.01 20.76
N ASN A 105 9.10 10.01 21.60
CA ASN A 105 9.74 11.33 21.52
C ASN A 105 9.73 11.91 20.09
N ASP A 106 8.55 11.91 19.46
CA ASP A 106 8.28 12.35 18.08
C ASP A 106 9.00 11.58 16.95
N SER A 107 9.80 10.56 17.30
CA SER A 107 10.49 9.70 16.34
C SER A 107 9.66 8.47 16.02
N TRP A 108 9.56 8.09 14.74
CA TRP A 108 8.92 6.85 14.32
C TRP A 108 9.58 5.63 14.97
N VAL A 109 8.77 4.70 15.47
CA VAL A 109 9.23 3.42 16.07
C VAL A 109 8.72 2.24 15.28
N ARG A 110 7.40 2.21 15.03
CA ARG A 110 6.74 1.12 14.32
C ARG A 110 5.44 1.62 13.69
N SER A 111 5.00 0.90 12.67
CA SER A 111 3.67 1.05 12.08
C SER A 111 3.04 -0.33 11.90
N SER A 112 1.73 -0.41 12.11
CA SER A 112 0.98 -1.65 11.90
C SER A 112 -0.43 -1.36 11.40
N ILE A 113 -1.08 -2.39 10.88
CA ILE A 113 -2.52 -2.35 10.61
C ILE A 113 -3.29 -2.60 11.92
N ILE A 114 -4.48 -2.02 12.02
CA ILE A 114 -5.48 -2.40 13.02
C ILE A 114 -6.75 -2.86 12.30
N ARG A 115 -7.45 -3.79 12.95
CA ARG A 115 -8.75 -4.35 12.55
C ARG A 115 -9.71 -4.22 13.72
N ASP A 116 -11.01 -4.17 13.44
CA ASP A 116 -12.07 -4.19 14.45
C ASP A 116 -11.91 -3.17 15.59
N LYS A 117 -11.28 -2.03 15.29
CA LYS A 117 -11.03 -0.95 16.26
C LYS A 117 -10.12 -1.38 17.44
N ASP A 118 -9.36 -2.48 17.29
CA ASP A 118 -8.40 -2.97 18.28
C ASP A 118 -7.08 -2.20 18.21
N LEU A 119 -6.86 -1.31 19.19
CA LEU A 119 -5.66 -0.48 19.25
C LEU A 119 -4.52 -1.21 19.95
N PRO A 120 -3.27 -1.08 19.46
CA PRO A 120 -2.12 -1.67 20.14
C PRO A 120 -1.87 -1.00 21.49
N LEU A 121 -1.32 -1.77 22.42
CA LEU A 121 -0.81 -1.23 23.68
C LEU A 121 0.39 -0.30 23.41
N LEU A 122 0.40 0.82 24.13
CA LEU A 122 1.48 1.81 24.08
C LEU A 122 2.31 1.74 25.35
N ASN A 123 3.61 1.96 25.21
CA ASN A 123 4.48 2.26 26.36
C ASN A 123 4.20 3.70 26.87
N GLU A 124 4.63 4.01 28.10
CA GLU A 124 4.35 5.32 28.73
C GLU A 124 4.86 6.53 27.94
N ASP A 125 5.90 6.35 27.12
CA ASP A 125 6.52 7.39 26.29
C ASP A 125 6.18 7.28 24.79
N GLU A 126 5.18 6.46 24.45
CA GLU A 126 4.71 6.27 23.09
C GLU A 126 3.43 7.06 22.80
N THR A 127 3.37 7.61 21.59
CA THR A 127 2.17 8.22 21.02
C THR A 127 1.71 7.43 19.80
N LEU A 128 0.41 7.48 19.52
CA LEU A 128 -0.21 6.82 18.38
C LEU A 128 -0.84 7.86 17.46
N ASP A 129 -0.51 7.77 16.18
CA ASP A 129 -1.11 8.54 15.10
C ASP A 129 -1.83 7.58 14.18
N LEU A 130 -3.16 7.74 14.05
CA LEU A 130 -3.98 6.88 13.20
C LEU A 130 -4.17 7.51 11.83
N LYS A 131 -3.97 6.70 10.79
CA LYS A 131 -4.22 7.03 9.39
C LYS A 131 -5.27 6.08 8.84
N SER A 132 -6.32 6.62 8.24
CA SER A 132 -7.30 5.85 7.47
C SER A 132 -7.62 6.57 6.17
N TRP A 133 -8.13 5.84 5.19
CA TRP A 133 -8.28 6.36 3.83
C TRP A 133 -9.19 7.59 3.75
N ASN A 134 -10.41 7.51 4.30
CA ASN A 134 -11.37 8.61 4.32
C ASN A 134 -11.34 9.41 5.64
N GLY A 135 -10.48 9.03 6.59
CA GLY A 135 -10.43 9.63 7.92
C GLY A 135 -11.65 9.27 8.78
N THR A 136 -12.39 8.20 8.43
CA THR A 136 -13.66 7.85 9.06
C THR A 136 -13.64 6.51 9.81
N TYR A 137 -12.48 5.87 9.96
CA TYR A 137 -12.36 4.53 10.57
C TYR A 137 -13.01 4.37 11.94
N PHE A 138 -12.93 5.39 12.80
CA PHE A 138 -13.53 5.35 14.14
C PHE A 138 -14.93 5.97 14.25
N ASN A 139 -15.42 6.61 13.19
CA ASN A 139 -16.73 7.26 13.19
C ASN A 139 -17.89 6.25 13.18
#